data_AF-A0A2D5EY10-F1
#
_entry.id   AF-A0A2D5EY10-F1
#
_cell.length_a   1.000
_cell.length_b   1.000
_cell.length_c   1.000
_cell.angle_alpha   90.00
_cell.angle_beta   90.00
_cell.angle_gamma   90.00
#
_symmetry.space_group_name_H-M   'P 1'
#
loop_
_entity.id
_entity.type
_entity.pdbx_description
1 polymer ?
#
loop_
_entity_poly.entity_id
_entity_poly.type
_entity_poly.pdbx_seq_one_letter_code
_entity_poly.pdbx_strand_id
1 'polypeptide(L)'
;MESPASTLARRCAALMDADMRVAYVRHALREMAPEEMVALVAELLRRRTPAHADALLTVSLALGSAEVDAARTAAARRAAKDGLPDVVALLGSHEDATPELGELRVPDFGRGRPLTLGERKTLARRRDRQLLGRVLRDPHPDVIQVLLGNPALTEEDVVRLAATRPIDPRSLEAIYQRPRWAVRYRVRRALVQNPYCPLPVALRLVHHLTAPDARRLANAPDLRAPIREACARAAHAAPEH
;
A
#
# COMPACT_ATOMS: atom_id res chain seq x y z
N MET A 1 16.00 -2.36 29.33
CA MET A 1 15.67 -1.28 28.37
C MET A 1 14.56 -1.79 27.47
N GLU A 2 13.54 -0.98 27.19
CA GLU A 2 12.46 -1.35 26.28
C GLU A 2 12.97 -1.37 24.83
N SER A 3 12.52 -2.34 24.02
CA SER A 3 12.99 -2.43 22.63
C SER A 3 12.43 -1.31 21.75
N PRO A 4 13.13 -0.91 20.68
CA PRO A 4 12.65 0.09 19.74
C PRO A 4 11.27 -0.25 19.15
N ALA A 5 11.01 -1.53 18.83
CA ALA A 5 9.71 -1.95 18.32
C ALA A 5 8.58 -1.80 19.35
N SER A 6 8.85 -2.12 20.63
CA SER A 6 7.85 -1.97 21.70
C SER A 6 7.53 -0.48 21.95
N THR A 7 8.57 0.36 21.94
CA THR A 7 8.44 1.81 22.07
C THR A 7 7.62 2.39 20.92
N LEU A 8 7.89 1.98 19.68
CA LEU A 8 7.15 2.41 18.50
C LEU A 8 5.70 1.94 18.56
N ALA A 9 5.45 0.68 18.90
CA ALA A 9 4.10 0.14 19.03
C ALA A 9 3.25 0.90 20.05
N ARG A 10 3.82 1.24 21.21
CA ARG A 10 3.13 2.08 22.20
C ARG A 10 2.81 3.48 21.65
N ARG A 11 3.76 4.12 20.96
CA ARG A 11 3.54 5.47 20.39
C ARG A 11 2.48 5.45 19.28
N CYS A 12 2.49 4.43 18.41
CA CYS A 12 1.44 4.23 17.42
C CYS A 12 0.06 4.02 18.08
N ALA A 13 -0.01 3.22 19.15
CA ALA A 13 -1.27 3.00 19.87
C ALA A 13 -1.84 4.28 20.52
N ALA A 14 -0.99 5.25 20.87
CA ALA A 14 -1.41 6.52 21.46
C ALA A 14 -1.98 7.54 20.44
N LEU A 15 -1.72 7.35 19.15
CA LEU A 15 -2.15 8.24 18.08
C LEU A 15 -3.36 7.62 17.35
N MET A 16 -4.56 8.16 17.55
CA MET A 16 -5.77 7.56 16.96
C MET A 16 -5.89 7.78 15.45
N ASP A 17 -5.42 8.92 14.94
CA ASP A 17 -5.52 9.26 13.53
C ASP A 17 -4.44 8.56 12.69
N ALA A 18 -4.86 7.90 11.61
CA ALA A 18 -3.96 7.12 10.77
C ALA A 18 -2.95 7.99 10.02
N ASP A 19 -3.33 9.19 9.60
CA ASP A 19 -2.44 10.10 8.88
C ASP A 19 -1.38 10.65 9.85
N MET A 20 -1.77 11.03 11.07
CA MET A 20 -0.84 11.44 12.13
C MET A 20 0.14 10.33 12.51
N ARG A 21 -0.33 9.08 12.65
CA ARG A 21 0.55 7.92 12.90
C ARG A 21 1.60 7.73 11.82
N VAL A 22 1.16 7.71 10.57
CA VAL A 22 2.08 7.51 9.43
C VAL A 22 3.06 8.67 9.31
N ALA A 23 2.63 9.91 9.55
CA ALA A 23 3.52 11.08 9.56
C ALA A 23 4.58 10.99 10.66
N TYR A 24 4.18 10.62 11.88
CA TYR A 24 5.10 10.41 13.00
C TYR A 24 6.14 9.33 12.68
N VAL A 25 5.71 8.16 12.18
CA VAL A 25 6.63 7.07 11.81
C VAL A 25 7.55 7.48 10.66
N ARG A 26 7.03 8.16 9.65
CA ARG A 26 7.83 8.65 8.52
C ARG A 26 8.96 9.56 8.98
N HIS A 27 8.66 10.51 9.85
CA HIS A 27 9.67 11.39 10.44
C HIS A 27 10.73 10.59 11.20
N ALA A 28 10.29 9.64 12.05
CA ALA A 28 11.23 8.79 12.79
C ALA A 28 12.13 7.95 11.86
N LEU A 29 11.58 7.33 10.82
CA LEU A 29 12.34 6.50 9.88
C LEU A 29 13.36 7.32 9.07
N ARG A 30 13.07 8.60 8.77
CA ARG A 30 13.98 9.47 8.01
C ARG A 30 15.27 9.76 8.78
N GLU A 31 15.19 9.84 10.10
CA GLU A 31 16.32 10.17 10.98
C GLU A 31 17.06 8.92 11.51
N MET A 32 16.54 7.70 11.24
CA MET A 32 17.14 6.45 11.72
C MET A 32 18.36 6.04 10.92
N ALA A 33 19.36 5.48 11.61
CA ALA A 33 20.47 4.81 10.94
C ALA A 33 19.99 3.52 10.23
N PRO A 34 20.67 3.09 9.14
CA PRO A 34 20.30 1.87 8.41
C PRO A 34 20.18 0.63 9.30
N GLU A 35 21.11 0.44 10.23
CA GLU A 35 21.14 -0.69 11.17
C GLU A 35 19.95 -0.69 12.12
N GLU A 36 19.56 0.49 12.60
CA GLU A 36 18.42 0.67 13.50
C GLU A 36 17.11 0.36 12.78
N MET A 37 16.95 0.83 11.54
CA MET A 37 15.77 0.54 10.73
C MET A 37 15.66 -0.96 10.41
N VAL A 38 16.77 -1.61 10.05
CA VAL A 38 16.81 -3.06 9.83
C VAL A 38 16.42 -3.82 11.10
N ALA A 39 17.01 -3.47 12.25
CA ALA A 39 16.69 -4.09 13.53
C ALA A 39 15.22 -3.90 13.92
N LEU A 40 14.67 -2.70 13.74
CA LEU A 40 13.27 -2.38 14.00
C LEU A 40 12.33 -3.22 13.14
N VAL A 41 12.55 -3.27 11.82
CA VAL A 41 11.70 -4.03 10.88
C VAL A 41 11.81 -5.53 11.18
N ALA A 42 13.02 -6.05 11.39
CA ALA A 42 13.23 -7.45 11.74
C ALA A 42 12.57 -7.84 13.07
N GLU A 43 12.55 -6.94 14.05
CA GLU A 43 11.85 -7.16 15.31
C GLU A 43 10.31 -7.14 15.13
N LEU A 44 9.78 -6.17 14.38
CA LEU A 44 8.35 -6.06 14.10
C LEU A 44 7.82 -7.26 13.31
N LEU A 45 8.59 -7.79 12.35
CA LEU A 45 8.22 -9.00 11.59
C LEU A 45 8.17 -10.26 12.47
N ARG A 46 9.01 -10.36 13.51
CA ARG A 46 9.04 -11.52 14.41
C ARG A 46 7.94 -11.49 15.48
N ARG A 47 7.57 -10.30 15.95
CA ARG A 47 6.63 -10.13 17.07
C ARG A 47 5.16 -10.24 16.60
N ARG A 48 4.34 -10.95 17.38
CA ARG A 48 2.99 -11.36 16.96
C ARG A 48 1.82 -10.75 17.70
N THR A 49 2.04 -9.73 18.51
CA THR A 49 0.92 -9.05 19.21
C THR A 49 0.19 -8.09 18.26
N PRO A 50 -1.10 -7.78 18.49
CA PRO A 50 -1.83 -6.78 17.71
C PRO A 50 -1.14 -5.41 17.61
N ALA A 51 -0.53 -4.92 18.70
CA ALA A 51 0.14 -3.62 18.71
C ALA A 51 1.37 -3.56 17.78
N HIS A 52 2.18 -4.63 17.75
CA HIS A 52 3.33 -4.74 16.85
C HIS A 52 2.89 -4.91 15.38
N ALA A 53 1.77 -5.59 15.13
CA ALA A 53 1.21 -5.70 13.78
C ALA A 53 0.72 -4.34 13.25
N ASP A 54 0.02 -3.54 14.06
CA ASP A 54 -0.40 -2.17 13.71
C ASP A 54 0.82 -1.24 13.49
N ALA A 55 1.87 -1.39 14.31
CA ALA A 55 3.12 -0.67 14.13
C ALA A 55 3.83 -1.07 12.83
N LEU A 56 3.92 -2.36 12.52
CA LEU A 56 4.47 -2.85 11.26
C LEU A 56 3.69 -2.31 10.07
N LEU A 57 2.37 -2.29 10.13
CA LEU A 57 1.54 -1.71 9.07
C LEU A 57 1.83 -0.23 8.90
N THR A 58 1.93 0.52 9.99
CA THR A 58 2.25 1.95 9.96
C THR A 58 3.64 2.19 9.36
N VAL A 59 4.63 1.38 9.70
CA VAL A 59 5.98 1.39 9.08
C VAL A 59 5.89 1.10 7.59
N SER A 60 5.18 0.03 7.18
CA SER A 60 4.99 -0.31 5.76
C SER A 60 4.41 0.88 4.99
N LEU A 61 3.36 1.53 5.50
CA LEU A 61 2.75 2.70 4.85
C LEU A 61 3.72 3.90 4.80
N ALA A 62 4.46 4.17 5.88
CA ALA A 62 5.43 5.27 5.94
C ALA A 62 6.57 5.12 4.94
N LEU A 63 7.05 3.88 4.72
CA LEU A 63 8.07 3.54 3.72
C LEU A 63 7.62 3.80 2.27
N GLY A 64 6.34 4.07 2.04
CA GLY A 64 5.79 4.50 0.77
C GLY A 64 6.11 5.94 0.37
N SER A 65 6.62 6.76 1.29
CA SER A 65 6.93 8.16 1.01
C SER A 65 8.34 8.34 0.45
N ALA A 66 8.47 9.22 -0.55
CA ALA A 66 9.74 9.66 -1.10
C ALA A 66 10.66 10.29 -0.04
N GLU A 67 10.09 10.85 1.04
CA GLU A 67 10.84 11.44 2.16
C GLU A 67 11.74 10.41 2.87
N VAL A 68 11.44 9.12 2.75
CA VAL A 68 12.17 8.03 3.42
C VAL A 68 13.01 7.21 2.45
N ASP A 69 13.00 7.52 1.14
CA ASP A 69 13.62 6.68 0.11
C ASP A 69 15.12 6.47 0.33
N ALA A 70 15.84 7.52 0.73
CA ALA A 70 17.27 7.45 0.99
C ALA A 70 17.60 6.51 2.17
N ALA A 71 16.94 6.72 3.32
CA ALA A 71 17.11 5.89 4.51
C ALA A 71 16.68 4.44 4.27
N ARG A 72 15.52 4.25 3.62
CA ARG A 72 14.99 2.94 3.22
C ARG A 72 15.97 2.19 2.32
N THR A 73 16.53 2.85 1.31
CA THR A 73 17.46 2.22 0.35
C THR A 73 18.76 1.81 1.03
N ALA A 74 19.30 2.64 1.92
CA ALA A 74 20.48 2.30 2.71
C ALA A 74 20.22 1.09 3.62
N ALA A 75 19.07 1.07 4.31
CA ALA A 75 18.65 -0.05 5.15
C ALA A 75 18.41 -1.34 4.34
N ALA A 76 17.83 -1.27 3.14
CA ALA A 76 17.66 -2.42 2.25
C ALA A 76 19.01 -3.04 1.85
N ARG A 77 20.00 -2.22 1.50
CA ARG A 77 21.36 -2.69 1.19
C ARG A 77 22.03 -3.37 2.39
N ARG A 78 21.80 -2.83 3.59
CA ARG A 78 22.29 -3.44 4.83
C ARG A 78 21.64 -4.79 5.10
N ALA A 79 20.31 -4.87 5.03
CA ALA A 79 19.56 -6.12 5.20
C ALA A 79 19.99 -7.21 4.21
N ALA A 80 20.33 -6.83 2.97
CA ALA A 80 20.85 -7.76 1.98
C ALA A 80 22.22 -8.34 2.37
N LYS A 81 23.14 -7.51 2.90
CA LYS A 81 24.43 -7.98 3.44
C LYS A 81 24.25 -8.89 4.65
N ASP A 82 23.26 -8.61 5.49
CA ASP A 82 22.97 -9.37 6.71
C ASP A 82 22.15 -10.65 6.43
N GLY A 83 21.77 -10.93 5.18
CA GLY A 83 21.04 -12.13 4.80
C GLY A 83 19.60 -12.18 5.32
N LEU A 84 18.92 -11.03 5.39
CA LEU A 84 17.56 -10.89 5.93
C LEU A 84 16.51 -10.71 4.81
N PRO A 85 16.04 -11.78 4.14
CA PRO A 85 15.24 -11.70 2.92
C PRO A 85 13.87 -11.02 3.13
N ASP A 86 13.21 -11.22 4.27
CA ASP A 86 11.92 -10.58 4.54
C ASP A 86 12.06 -9.07 4.80
N VAL A 87 13.17 -8.65 5.39
CA VAL A 87 13.48 -7.22 5.57
C VAL A 87 13.82 -6.58 4.22
N VAL A 88 14.58 -7.28 3.37
CA VAL A 88 14.86 -6.85 1.99
C VAL A 88 13.58 -6.74 1.17
N ALA A 89 12.66 -7.70 1.28
CA ALA A 89 11.39 -7.65 0.56
C ALA A 89 10.58 -6.39 0.90
N LEU A 90 10.59 -5.98 2.17
CA LEU A 90 9.85 -4.84 2.68
C LEU A 90 10.54 -3.49 2.38
N LEU A 91 11.87 -3.42 2.50
CA LEU A 91 12.64 -2.18 2.31
C LEU A 91 13.12 -1.96 0.85
N GLY A 92 13.29 -3.03 0.08
CA GLY A 92 13.85 -2.98 -1.26
C GLY A 92 13.07 -2.09 -2.22
N SER A 93 13.81 -1.43 -3.12
CA SER A 93 13.26 -0.92 -4.37
C SER A 93 13.30 -2.08 -5.37
N HIS A 94 12.14 -2.48 -5.86
CA HIS A 94 12.04 -3.56 -6.83
C HIS A 94 11.74 -2.95 -8.19
N GLU A 95 12.74 -2.93 -9.07
CA GLU A 95 12.54 -2.62 -10.48
C GLU A 95 11.85 -3.82 -11.12
N ASP A 96 10.62 -3.63 -11.59
CA ASP A 96 9.86 -4.71 -12.21
C ASP A 96 8.88 -4.12 -13.21
N ALA A 97 8.89 -4.65 -14.43
CA ALA A 97 8.02 -4.18 -15.50
C ALA A 97 6.56 -4.46 -15.11
N THR A 98 5.84 -3.40 -14.79
CA THR A 98 4.38 -3.50 -14.62
C THR A 98 3.79 -3.90 -15.98
N PRO A 99 2.76 -4.77 -16.05
CA PRO A 99 2.22 -5.22 -17.33
C PRO A 99 1.90 -4.04 -18.25
N GLU A 100 2.15 -4.22 -19.56
CA GLU A 100 1.88 -3.17 -20.55
C GLU A 100 0.43 -2.69 -20.43
N LEU A 101 0.28 -1.36 -20.36
CA LEU A 101 -1.03 -0.73 -20.33
C LEU A 101 -1.52 -0.58 -21.77
N GLY A 102 -2.59 -1.29 -22.09
CA GLY A 102 -3.38 -0.98 -23.29
C GLY A 102 -4.08 0.38 -23.18
N GLU A 103 -4.84 0.74 -24.20
CA GLU A 103 -5.62 1.98 -24.19
C GLU A 103 -6.66 2.01 -23.07
N LEU A 104 -6.50 2.96 -22.15
CA LEU A 104 -7.46 3.19 -21.08
C LEU A 104 -8.54 4.18 -21.53
N ARG A 105 -9.81 3.76 -21.45
CA ARG A 105 -10.94 4.57 -21.94
C ARG A 105 -11.48 5.50 -20.87
N VAL A 106 -11.60 6.79 -21.21
CA VAL A 106 -12.31 7.77 -20.36
C VAL A 106 -13.81 7.48 -20.43
N PRO A 107 -14.52 7.37 -19.29
CA PRO A 107 -15.95 7.09 -19.28
C PRO A 107 -16.75 8.27 -19.84
N ASP A 108 -17.91 7.99 -20.45
CA ASP A 108 -18.86 9.03 -20.80
C ASP A 108 -19.50 9.61 -19.54
N PHE A 109 -19.36 10.92 -19.37
CA PHE A 109 -19.95 11.67 -18.27
C PHE A 109 -21.35 12.21 -18.58
N GLY A 110 -21.95 11.83 -19.72
CA GLY A 110 -23.30 12.20 -20.12
C GLY A 110 -23.44 13.69 -20.45
N ARG A 111 -22.39 14.27 -21.02
CA ARG A 111 -22.30 15.72 -21.33
C ARG A 111 -22.31 16.01 -22.83
N GLY A 112 -22.49 14.99 -23.67
CA GLY A 112 -22.50 15.11 -25.14
C GLY A 112 -21.14 15.45 -25.77
N ARG A 113 -20.08 15.56 -24.95
CA ARG A 113 -18.69 15.76 -25.40
C ARG A 113 -17.70 15.17 -24.39
N PRO A 114 -16.45 14.87 -24.81
CA PRO A 114 -15.37 14.56 -23.89
C PRO A 114 -15.15 15.71 -22.89
N LEU A 115 -14.86 15.35 -21.64
CA LEU A 115 -14.52 16.30 -20.58
C LEU A 115 -13.01 16.45 -20.45
N THR A 116 -12.57 17.69 -20.23
CA THR A 116 -11.17 17.98 -19.92
C THR A 116 -10.75 17.34 -18.59
N LEU A 117 -9.44 17.17 -18.39
CA LEU A 117 -8.92 16.67 -17.12
C LEU A 117 -9.35 17.54 -15.92
N GLY A 118 -9.37 18.88 -16.09
CA GLY A 118 -9.81 19.81 -15.04
C GLY A 118 -11.29 19.66 -14.68
N GLU A 119 -12.15 19.46 -15.69
CA GLU A 119 -13.58 19.17 -15.49
C GLU A 119 -13.77 17.84 -14.72
N ARG A 120 -13.06 16.77 -15.12
CA ARG A 120 -13.12 15.46 -14.44
C ARG A 120 -12.64 15.54 -12.98
N LYS A 121 -11.55 16.27 -12.71
CA LYS A 121 -11.10 16.59 -11.33
C LYS A 121 -12.17 17.36 -10.54
N THR A 122 -12.90 18.26 -11.19
CA THR A 122 -13.99 19.01 -10.56
C THR A 122 -15.16 18.10 -10.20
N LEU A 123 -15.53 17.16 -11.09
CA LEU A 123 -16.56 16.16 -10.82
C LEU A 123 -16.16 15.23 -9.66
N ALA A 124 -14.88 14.86 -9.56
CA ALA A 124 -14.35 14.02 -8.49
C ALA A 124 -14.51 14.63 -7.07
N ARG A 125 -14.74 15.94 -6.96
CA ARG A 125 -15.00 16.62 -5.67
C ARG A 125 -16.48 16.71 -5.31
N ARG A 126 -17.38 16.39 -6.25
CA ARG A 126 -18.84 16.44 -6.03
C ARG A 126 -19.30 15.24 -5.20
N ARG A 127 -20.43 15.39 -4.52
CA ARG A 127 -20.99 14.34 -3.64
C ARG A 127 -22.11 13.51 -4.29
N ASP A 128 -22.39 13.74 -5.57
CA ASP A 128 -23.40 13.00 -6.34
C ASP A 128 -22.93 11.55 -6.59
N ARG A 129 -23.65 10.58 -6.04
CA ARG A 129 -23.31 9.15 -6.14
C ARG A 129 -23.36 8.59 -7.56
N GLN A 130 -24.29 9.05 -8.40
CA GLN A 130 -24.36 8.59 -9.79
C GLN A 130 -23.16 9.10 -10.58
N LEU A 131 -22.79 10.36 -10.36
CA LEU A 131 -21.61 10.95 -10.96
C LEU A 131 -20.32 10.28 -10.47
N LEU A 132 -20.20 10.02 -9.18
CA LEU A 132 -19.03 9.34 -8.60
C LEU A 132 -18.86 7.92 -9.16
N GLY A 133 -19.95 7.22 -9.46
CA GLY A 133 -19.89 5.93 -10.17
C GLY A 133 -19.24 6.01 -11.56
N ARG A 134 -19.30 7.18 -12.22
CA ARG A 134 -18.56 7.45 -13.47
C ARG A 134 -17.12 7.81 -13.19
N VAL A 135 -16.86 8.69 -12.21
CA VAL A 135 -15.49 9.10 -11.83
C VAL A 135 -14.65 7.92 -11.32
N LEU A 136 -15.25 6.93 -10.66
CA LEU A 136 -14.56 5.71 -10.22
C LEU A 136 -13.96 4.88 -11.36
N ARG A 137 -14.44 5.08 -12.59
CA ARG A 137 -13.93 4.43 -13.81
C ARG A 137 -12.98 5.33 -14.58
N ASP A 138 -12.61 6.48 -14.01
CA ASP A 138 -11.67 7.40 -14.65
C ASP A 138 -10.27 6.79 -14.66
N PRO A 139 -9.61 6.70 -15.83
CA PRO A 139 -8.29 6.06 -15.91
C PRO A 139 -7.15 6.94 -15.43
N HIS A 140 -7.37 8.24 -15.22
CA HIS A 140 -6.31 9.19 -14.98
C HIS A 140 -5.94 9.28 -13.49
N PRO A 141 -4.67 9.04 -13.11
CA PRO A 141 -4.25 9.00 -11.71
C PRO A 141 -4.55 10.29 -10.94
N ASP A 142 -4.37 11.47 -11.54
CA ASP A 142 -4.73 12.71 -10.84
C ASP A 142 -6.23 12.85 -10.52
N VAL A 143 -7.13 12.27 -11.32
CA VAL A 143 -8.57 12.29 -11.01
C VAL A 143 -8.84 11.38 -9.83
N ILE A 144 -8.22 10.20 -9.84
CA ILE A 144 -8.27 9.25 -8.72
C ILE A 144 -7.70 9.85 -7.44
N GLN A 145 -6.57 10.57 -7.51
CA GLN A 145 -5.97 11.23 -6.35
C GLN A 145 -6.91 12.27 -5.72
N VAL A 146 -7.65 13.03 -6.53
CA VAL A 146 -8.68 13.95 -6.04
C VAL A 146 -9.87 13.19 -5.45
N LEU A 147 -10.33 12.13 -6.13
CA LEU A 147 -11.44 11.29 -5.71
C LEU A 147 -11.19 10.65 -4.33
N LEU A 148 -9.97 10.19 -4.05
CA LEU A 148 -9.60 9.56 -2.78
C LEU A 148 -9.73 10.48 -1.56
N GLY A 149 -9.74 11.80 -1.77
CA GLY A 149 -10.03 12.81 -0.73
C GLY A 149 -11.51 13.13 -0.57
N ASN A 150 -12.39 12.57 -1.41
CA ASN A 150 -13.82 12.88 -1.38
C ASN A 150 -14.49 12.23 -0.15
N PRO A 151 -15.21 13.01 0.70
CA PRO A 151 -15.89 12.46 1.87
C PRO A 151 -17.05 11.51 1.55
N ALA A 152 -17.63 11.57 0.35
CA ALA A 152 -18.69 10.68 -0.11
C ALA A 152 -18.19 9.33 -0.65
N LEU A 153 -16.87 9.13 -0.68
CA LEU A 153 -16.26 7.86 -1.07
C LEU A 153 -16.39 6.84 0.07
N THR A 154 -16.70 5.60 -0.28
CA THR A 154 -16.83 4.49 0.68
C THR A 154 -15.67 3.51 0.54
N GLU A 155 -15.47 2.64 1.54
CA GLU A 155 -14.48 1.57 1.44
C GLU A 155 -14.77 0.64 0.24
N GLU A 156 -16.05 0.34 -0.04
CA GLU A 156 -16.44 -0.48 -1.17
C GLU A 156 -16.03 0.15 -2.51
N ASP A 157 -16.18 1.47 -2.65
CA ASP A 157 -15.74 2.20 -3.84
C ASP A 157 -14.22 2.04 -4.04
N VAL A 158 -13.43 2.17 -2.96
CA VAL A 158 -11.97 2.03 -3.03
C VAL A 158 -11.53 0.60 -3.30
N VAL A 159 -12.23 -0.40 -2.74
CA VAL A 159 -11.97 -1.81 -3.04
C VAL A 159 -12.23 -2.10 -4.52
N ARG A 160 -13.33 -1.59 -5.10
CA ARG A 160 -13.61 -1.73 -6.54
C ARG A 160 -12.55 -1.06 -7.40
N LEU A 161 -12.13 0.15 -7.03
CA LEU A 161 -11.06 0.86 -7.71
C LEU A 161 -9.73 0.09 -7.65
N ALA A 162 -9.33 -0.38 -6.47
CA ALA A 162 -8.12 -1.20 -6.28
C ALA A 162 -8.17 -2.52 -7.05
N ALA A 163 -9.36 -3.07 -7.30
CA ALA A 163 -9.56 -4.30 -8.06
C ALA A 163 -9.71 -4.09 -9.58
N THR A 164 -9.74 -2.84 -10.07
CA THR A 164 -9.93 -2.51 -11.48
C THR A 164 -8.72 -2.93 -12.31
N ARG A 165 -8.97 -3.56 -13.47
CA ARG A 165 -7.96 -4.09 -14.39
C ARG A 165 -8.45 -3.90 -15.83
N PRO A 166 -7.66 -3.32 -16.75
CA PRO A 166 -6.40 -2.62 -16.49
C PRO A 166 -6.62 -1.31 -15.71
N ILE A 167 -5.59 -0.86 -14.99
CA ILE A 167 -5.57 0.42 -14.27
C ILE A 167 -4.15 0.99 -14.28
N ASP A 168 -4.01 2.31 -14.37
CA ASP A 168 -2.72 2.97 -14.24
C ASP A 168 -2.11 2.68 -12.85
N PRO A 169 -0.89 2.13 -12.74
CA PRO A 169 -0.25 1.78 -11.48
C PRO A 169 -0.12 2.96 -10.51
N ARG A 170 -0.02 4.20 -11.01
CA ARG A 170 0.02 5.42 -10.19
C ARG A 170 -1.30 5.65 -9.45
N SER A 171 -2.42 5.15 -9.97
CA SER A 171 -3.71 5.18 -9.28
C SER A 171 -3.73 4.24 -8.07
N LEU A 172 -3.13 3.05 -8.21
CA LEU A 172 -3.00 2.09 -7.09
C LEU A 172 -2.01 2.59 -6.04
N GLU A 173 -0.92 3.22 -6.47
CA GLU A 173 0.01 3.90 -5.58
C GLU A 173 -0.67 5.04 -4.81
N ALA A 174 -1.52 5.84 -5.48
CA ALA A 174 -2.30 6.88 -4.82
C ALA A 174 -3.24 6.33 -3.73
N ILE A 175 -3.83 5.14 -3.92
CA ILE A 175 -4.64 4.47 -2.87
C ILE A 175 -3.75 4.09 -1.69
N TYR A 176 -2.59 3.49 -1.97
CA TYR A 176 -1.63 3.08 -0.94
C TYR A 176 -1.08 4.26 -0.13
N GLN A 177 -0.81 5.40 -0.78
CA GLN A 177 -0.35 6.64 -0.13
C GLN A 177 -1.43 7.37 0.69
N ARG A 178 -2.64 6.81 0.81
CA ARG A 178 -3.73 7.36 1.64
C ARG A 178 -3.98 6.45 2.85
N PRO A 179 -3.36 6.73 4.01
CA PRO A 179 -3.51 5.92 5.23
C PRO A 179 -4.95 5.60 5.58
N ARG A 180 -5.88 6.56 5.48
CA ARG A 180 -7.34 6.34 5.66
C ARG A 180 -7.87 5.09 4.94
N TRP A 181 -7.37 4.80 3.74
CA TRP A 181 -7.78 3.66 2.92
C TRP A 181 -6.85 2.47 3.09
N ALA A 182 -5.53 2.68 3.08
CA ALA A 182 -4.54 1.62 3.13
C ALA A 182 -4.52 0.85 4.47
N VAL A 183 -5.01 1.45 5.56
CA VAL A 183 -5.22 0.74 6.84
C VAL A 183 -6.40 -0.25 6.80
N ARG A 184 -7.25 -0.23 5.76
CA ARG A 184 -8.36 -1.19 5.60
C ARG A 184 -7.87 -2.50 4.96
N TYR A 185 -8.15 -3.61 5.62
CA TYR A 185 -7.71 -4.94 5.16
C TYR A 185 -8.19 -5.26 3.74
N ARG A 186 -9.47 -4.99 3.44
CA ARG A 186 -10.06 -5.27 2.12
C ARG A 186 -9.36 -4.49 1.00
N VAL A 187 -8.96 -3.25 1.27
CA VAL A 187 -8.21 -2.41 0.33
C VAL A 187 -6.81 -2.99 0.11
N ARG A 188 -6.07 -3.30 1.19
CA ARG A 188 -4.73 -3.92 1.07
C ARG A 188 -4.77 -5.20 0.26
N ARG A 189 -5.72 -6.09 0.56
CA ARG A 189 -5.88 -7.35 -0.17
C ARG A 189 -6.17 -7.11 -1.65
N ALA A 190 -7.07 -6.18 -1.98
CA ALA A 190 -7.38 -5.83 -3.36
C ALA A 190 -6.16 -5.28 -4.10
N LEU A 191 -5.34 -4.45 -3.45
CA LEU A 191 -4.07 -3.95 -4.00
C LEU A 191 -3.08 -5.09 -4.30
N VAL A 192 -2.83 -6.00 -3.34
CA VAL A 192 -1.90 -7.12 -3.55
C VAL A 192 -2.40 -8.07 -4.65
N GLN A 193 -3.71 -8.26 -4.76
CA GLN A 193 -4.32 -9.10 -5.77
C GLN A 193 -4.31 -8.47 -7.19
N ASN A 194 -4.01 -7.17 -7.33
CA ASN A 194 -4.03 -6.51 -8.64
C ASN A 194 -2.69 -6.69 -9.38
N PRO A 195 -2.66 -7.28 -10.58
CA PRO A 195 -1.42 -7.48 -11.34
C PRO A 195 -0.71 -6.18 -11.75
N TYR A 196 -1.46 -5.06 -11.85
CA TYR A 196 -0.94 -3.73 -12.14
C TYR A 196 -0.44 -2.97 -10.90
N CYS A 197 -0.59 -3.54 -9.70
CA CYS A 197 -0.06 -2.92 -8.48
C CYS A 197 1.47 -2.83 -8.55
N PRO A 198 2.10 -1.68 -8.30
CA PRO A 198 3.57 -1.59 -8.29
C PRO A 198 4.19 -2.63 -7.35
N LEU A 199 5.28 -3.29 -7.78
CA LEU A 199 5.89 -4.37 -6.98
C LEU A 199 6.22 -3.95 -5.54
N PRO A 200 6.86 -2.80 -5.31
CA PRO A 200 7.22 -2.39 -3.95
C PRO A 200 5.99 -2.20 -3.05
N VAL A 201 4.87 -1.75 -3.62
CA VAL A 201 3.60 -1.60 -2.88
C VAL A 201 3.06 -2.97 -2.51
N ALA A 202 2.97 -3.90 -3.45
CA ALA A 202 2.48 -5.25 -3.18
C ALA A 202 3.32 -5.95 -2.09
N LEU A 203 4.65 -5.96 -2.22
CA LEU A 203 5.53 -6.65 -1.27
C LEU A 203 5.46 -6.08 0.15
N ARG A 204 5.34 -4.76 0.31
CA ARG A 204 5.12 -4.13 1.63
C ARG A 204 3.79 -4.53 2.26
N LEU A 205 2.77 -4.84 1.45
CA LEU A 205 1.43 -5.19 1.91
C LEU A 205 1.24 -6.69 2.16
N VAL A 206 2.05 -7.56 1.55
CA VAL A 206 1.93 -9.03 1.67
C VAL A 206 2.01 -9.52 3.13
N HIS A 207 2.89 -8.94 3.94
CA HIS A 207 3.05 -9.31 5.36
C HIS A 207 1.82 -9.01 6.22
N HIS A 208 0.84 -8.28 5.69
CA HIS A 208 -0.39 -7.87 6.37
C HIS A 208 -1.62 -8.68 5.94
N LEU A 209 -1.41 -9.72 5.13
CA LEU A 209 -2.46 -10.64 4.71
C LEU A 209 -2.73 -11.68 5.80
N THR A 210 -3.98 -12.14 5.86
CA THR A 210 -4.31 -13.33 6.65
C THR A 210 -3.70 -14.58 6.00
N ALA A 211 -3.43 -15.62 6.79
CA ALA A 211 -2.88 -16.87 6.28
C ALA A 211 -3.70 -17.47 5.12
N PRO A 212 -5.05 -17.51 5.18
CA PRO A 212 -5.86 -18.01 4.08
C PRO A 212 -5.73 -17.18 2.81
N ASP A 213 -5.73 -15.84 2.90
CA ASP A 213 -5.60 -14.98 1.73
C ASP A 213 -4.18 -15.05 1.14
N ALA A 214 -3.14 -15.10 1.98
CA ALA A 214 -1.76 -15.30 1.55
C ALA A 214 -1.60 -16.63 0.77
N ARG A 215 -2.17 -17.74 1.28
CA ARG A 215 -2.18 -19.03 0.56
C ARG A 215 -2.89 -18.96 -0.78
N ARG A 216 -4.03 -18.27 -0.85
CA ARG A 216 -4.75 -18.08 -2.12
C ARG A 216 -3.91 -17.30 -3.13
N LEU A 217 -3.31 -16.19 -2.72
CA LEU A 217 -2.53 -15.33 -3.61
C LEU A 217 -1.19 -15.94 -4.01
N ALA A 218 -0.59 -16.81 -3.17
CA ALA A 218 0.58 -17.59 -3.54
C ALA A 218 0.35 -18.49 -4.77
N ASN A 219 -0.90 -18.91 -5.00
CA ASN A 219 -1.30 -19.78 -6.09
C ASN A 219 -2.03 -19.03 -7.24
N ALA A 220 -2.09 -17.70 -7.19
CA ALA A 220 -2.81 -16.91 -8.19
C ALA A 220 -1.97 -16.74 -9.47
N PRO A 221 -2.38 -17.29 -10.63
CA PRO A 221 -1.55 -17.34 -11.82
C PRO A 221 -1.33 -15.97 -12.49
N ASP A 222 -2.23 -15.02 -12.24
CA ASP A 222 -2.19 -13.65 -12.73
C ASP A 222 -1.21 -12.75 -11.97
N LEU A 223 -0.78 -13.16 -10.77
CA LEU A 223 0.20 -12.41 -9.98
C LEU A 223 1.63 -12.72 -10.41
N ARG A 224 2.51 -11.72 -10.32
CA ARG A 224 3.94 -11.88 -10.62
C ARG A 224 4.64 -12.78 -9.61
N ALA A 225 5.66 -13.51 -10.06
CA ALA A 225 6.37 -14.50 -9.25
C ALA A 225 6.88 -13.95 -7.90
N PRO A 226 7.50 -12.75 -7.82
CA PRO A 226 7.95 -12.21 -6.53
C PRO A 226 6.81 -12.02 -5.51
N ILE A 227 5.61 -11.64 -5.98
CA ILE A 227 4.43 -11.48 -5.13
C ILE A 227 3.96 -12.86 -4.64
N ARG A 228 3.88 -13.85 -5.53
CA ARG A 228 3.46 -15.21 -5.17
C ARG A 228 4.41 -15.85 -4.14
N GLU A 229 5.71 -15.70 -4.34
CA GLU A 229 6.73 -16.20 -3.42
C GLU A 229 6.67 -15.51 -2.05
N ALA A 230 6.48 -14.19 -2.02
CA ALA A 230 6.28 -13.45 -0.78
C ALA A 230 5.00 -13.91 -0.06
N CYS A 231 3.91 -14.12 -0.79
CA CYS A 231 2.66 -14.64 -0.25
C CYS A 231 2.84 -16.07 0.33
N ALA A 232 3.61 -16.93 -0.33
CA ALA A 232 3.92 -18.26 0.17
C ALA A 232 4.68 -18.19 1.50
N ARG A 233 5.71 -17.34 1.61
CA ARG A 233 6.41 -17.10 2.87
C ARG A 233 5.49 -16.55 3.96
N ALA A 234 4.68 -15.55 3.64
CA ALA A 234 3.73 -14.96 4.59
C ALA A 234 2.67 -15.97 5.07
N ALA A 235 2.23 -16.89 4.21
CA ALA A 235 1.29 -17.95 4.57
C ALA A 235 1.86 -18.93 5.61
N HIS A 236 3.16 -19.26 5.53
CA HIS A 236 3.85 -20.07 6.54
C HIS A 236 4.15 -19.28 7.81
N ALA A 237 4.40 -17.97 7.66
CA ALA A 237 4.66 -17.09 8.78
C ALA A 237 3.39 -16.69 9.53
N ALA A 238 2.18 -16.74 8.96
CA ALA A 238 0.97 -16.33 9.68
C ALA A 238 0.47 -17.43 10.64
N PRO A 239 0.02 -17.11 11.88
CA PRO A 239 -0.57 -18.12 12.75
C PRO A 239 -1.85 -18.65 12.13
N GLU A 240 -2.03 -19.97 12.16
CA GLU A 240 -3.33 -20.61 11.96
C GLU A 240 -4.26 -20.07 13.07
N HIS A 241 -5.25 -19.27 12.68
CA HIS A 241 -6.34 -18.87 13.57
C HIS A 241 -7.48 -19.85 13.36
#